data_AF-A0A6N2E8Z6-F1
#
_entry.id   AF-A0A6N2E8Z6-F1
#
_cell.length_a   1.000
_cell.length_b   1.000
_cell.length_c   1.000
_cell.angle_alpha   90.00
_cell.angle_beta   90.00
_cell.angle_gamma   90.00
#
_symmetry.space_group_name_H-M   'P 1'
#
loop_
_entity.id
_entity.type
_entity.pdbx_description
1 polymer ?
#
loop_
_entity_poly.entity_id
_entity_poly.type
_entity_poly.pdbx_seq_one_letter_code
_entity_poly.pdbx_strand_id
1 'polypeptide(L)'
;EVLAAIGRSWGAVLIYVRARRSVDAWAARLQGAGVPAITYHAGMDPSLRQQALAHFQSQPRPVLVATVAFGMGVDRPDVGLVLHLDLPASVEGYLQESGRAGRDGGPAECLVLFDPADRTSLGWAMRAAGRGAEGQGMEAERQRLELAQRQLRRMETVAEGEDCREQALLLAMGELVPPCGRCDRCRARQLGAEPRQDWSEQACQLLELLGERQGRALRSVVEELAREDGSDESRWAWLARRLVEEELVSESDDGTQRLYLKPTGQGYLRQPWPLHWAA
;
A
#
# COMPACT_ATOMS: atom_id res chain seq x y z
N GLU A 1 13.45 -8.48 -5.69
CA GLU A 1 13.40 -7.20 -4.95
C GLU A 1 13.72 -7.33 -3.47
N VAL A 2 12.97 -8.13 -2.69
CA VAL A 2 13.19 -8.32 -1.23
C VAL A 2 14.66 -8.61 -0.87
N LEU A 3 15.27 -9.63 -1.48
CA LEU A 3 16.68 -9.99 -1.20
C LEU A 3 17.66 -8.86 -1.55
N ALA A 4 17.37 -8.11 -2.61
CA ALA A 4 18.22 -6.98 -3.00
C ALA A 4 18.10 -5.83 -2.00
N ALA A 5 16.89 -5.53 -1.50
CA ALA A 5 16.69 -4.53 -0.44
C ALA A 5 17.41 -4.93 0.85
N ILE A 6 17.26 -6.19 1.29
CA ILE A 6 17.97 -6.73 2.46
C ILE A 6 19.49 -6.61 2.27
N GLY A 7 20.00 -6.97 1.09
CA GLY A 7 21.44 -6.91 0.81
C GLY A 7 22.03 -5.49 0.76
N ARG A 8 21.21 -4.47 0.48
CA ARG A 8 21.62 -3.05 0.54
C ARG A 8 21.57 -2.46 1.95
N SER A 9 20.84 -3.07 2.88
CA SER A 9 20.74 -2.55 4.24
C SER A 9 22.09 -2.63 4.94
N TRP A 10 22.55 -1.49 5.46
CA TRP A 10 23.77 -1.42 6.27
C TRP A 10 23.51 -1.85 7.73
N GLY A 11 22.25 -1.75 8.19
CA GLY A 11 21.82 -1.99 9.56
C GLY A 11 20.85 -3.17 9.68
N ALA A 12 20.16 -3.27 10.81
CA ALA A 12 19.13 -4.28 11.02
C ALA A 12 17.96 -4.11 10.04
N VAL A 13 17.29 -5.23 9.72
CA VAL A 13 16.14 -5.25 8.83
C VAL A 13 14.90 -5.67 9.60
N LEU A 14 13.85 -4.85 9.53
CA LEU A 14 12.55 -5.14 10.10
C LEU A 14 11.53 -5.30 8.97
N ILE A 15 10.95 -6.49 8.86
CA ILE A 15 10.00 -6.86 7.81
C ILE A 15 8.61 -7.00 8.43
N TYR A 16 7.67 -6.17 8.00
CA TYR A 16 6.26 -6.22 8.39
C TYR A 16 5.43 -7.02 7.39
N VAL A 17 4.64 -7.93 7.94
CA VAL A 17 3.64 -8.74 7.23
C VAL A 17 2.32 -8.72 7.98
N ARG A 18 1.19 -8.80 7.27
CA ARG A 18 -0.13 -8.63 7.88
C ARG A 18 -0.55 -9.83 8.73
N ALA A 19 -0.34 -11.04 8.22
CA ALA A 19 -0.87 -12.26 8.82
C ALA A 19 0.21 -13.09 9.51
N ARG A 20 -0.13 -13.69 10.68
CA ARG A 20 0.78 -14.55 11.45
C ARG A 20 1.34 -15.70 10.61
N ARG A 21 0.47 -16.40 9.88
CA ARG A 21 0.88 -17.48 8.96
C ARG A 21 1.90 -17.03 7.91
N SER A 22 1.83 -15.76 7.49
CA SER A 22 2.74 -15.21 6.50
C SER A 22 4.12 -14.93 7.09
N VAL A 23 4.22 -14.65 8.40
CA VAL A 23 5.51 -14.46 9.10
C VAL A 23 6.37 -15.71 8.96
N ASP A 24 5.84 -16.86 9.34
CA ASP A 24 6.58 -18.12 9.31
C ASP A 24 6.93 -18.52 7.87
N ALA A 25 5.99 -18.35 6.94
CA ALA A 25 6.22 -18.64 5.53
C ALA A 25 7.31 -17.75 4.92
N TRP A 26 7.32 -16.45 5.22
CA TRP A 26 8.35 -15.53 4.73
C TRP A 26 9.71 -15.78 5.36
N ALA A 27 9.78 -16.06 6.67
CA ALA A 27 11.03 -16.41 7.32
C ALA A 27 11.62 -17.70 6.73
N ALA A 28 10.82 -18.74 6.51
CA ALA A 28 11.27 -19.97 5.87
C ALA A 28 11.78 -19.73 4.44
N ARG A 29 11.10 -18.89 3.65
CA ARG A 29 11.54 -18.51 2.29
C ARG A 29 12.88 -17.77 2.30
N LEU A 30 13.06 -16.83 3.24
CA LEU A 30 14.31 -16.09 3.40
C LEU A 30 15.46 -17.01 3.82
N GLN A 31 15.21 -17.92 4.77
CA GLN A 31 16.19 -18.92 5.20
C GLN A 31 16.59 -19.85 4.04
N GLY A 32 15.63 -20.31 3.24
CA GLY A 32 15.89 -21.08 2.03
C GLY A 32 16.71 -20.33 0.97
N ALA A 33 16.68 -18.98 1.00
CA ALA A 33 17.48 -18.11 0.16
C ALA A 33 18.82 -17.67 0.82
N GLY A 34 19.19 -18.27 1.96
CA GLY A 34 20.44 -17.98 2.66
C GLY A 34 20.41 -16.75 3.58
N VAL A 35 19.23 -16.18 3.85
CA VAL A 35 19.06 -15.05 4.78
C VAL A 35 18.54 -15.56 6.13
N PRO A 36 19.32 -15.47 7.23
CA PRO A 36 18.88 -15.91 8.55
C PRO A 36 17.81 -14.95 9.10
N ALA A 37 16.54 -15.27 8.83
CA ALA A 37 15.39 -14.50 9.27
C ALA A 37 14.76 -15.11 10.54
N ILE A 38 14.37 -14.24 11.47
CA ILE A 38 13.74 -14.59 12.75
C ILE A 38 12.26 -14.21 12.67
N THR A 39 11.38 -14.97 13.31
CA THR A 39 9.95 -14.67 13.36
C THR A 39 9.55 -13.96 14.65
N TYR A 40 8.55 -13.07 14.57
CA TYR A 40 7.91 -12.49 15.74
C TYR A 40 6.42 -12.23 15.50
N HIS A 41 5.55 -12.93 16.23
CA HIS A 41 4.12 -12.63 16.24
C HIS A 41 3.46 -13.07 17.55
N ALA A 42 2.28 -12.53 17.84
CA ALA A 42 1.54 -12.79 19.08
C ALA A 42 1.11 -14.25 19.30
N GLY A 43 1.27 -15.13 18.30
CA GLY A 43 0.97 -16.56 18.41
C GLY A 43 2.15 -17.41 18.88
N MET A 44 3.35 -16.83 19.00
CA MET A 44 4.54 -17.53 19.48
C MET A 44 4.52 -17.66 21.01
N ASP A 45 5.16 -18.72 21.49
CA ASP A 45 5.42 -18.90 22.91
C ASP A 45 6.14 -17.66 23.49
N PRO A 46 5.74 -17.17 24.68
CA PRO A 46 6.37 -16.00 25.30
C PRO A 46 7.90 -16.09 25.42
N SER A 47 8.46 -17.27 25.72
CA SER A 47 9.90 -17.45 25.84
C SER A 47 10.61 -17.30 24.49
N LEU A 48 10.03 -17.84 23.42
CA LEU A 48 10.54 -17.70 22.06
C LEU A 48 10.45 -16.25 21.57
N ARG A 49 9.38 -15.51 21.92
CA ARG A 49 9.29 -14.07 21.62
C ARG A 49 10.39 -13.27 22.29
N GLN A 50 10.69 -13.57 23.55
CA GLN A 50 11.76 -12.92 24.29
C GLN A 50 13.14 -13.22 23.67
N GLN A 51 13.38 -14.47 23.28
CA GLN A 51 14.61 -14.87 22.58
C GLN A 51 14.77 -14.18 21.23
N ALA A 52 13.69 -14.12 20.43
CA ALA A 52 13.69 -13.43 19.13
C ALA A 52 13.99 -11.93 19.29
N LEU A 53 13.39 -11.27 20.29
CA LEU A 53 13.63 -9.87 20.59
C LEU A 53 15.08 -9.64 21.05
N ALA A 54 15.59 -10.47 21.96
CA ALA A 54 16.99 -10.37 22.43
C ALA A 54 17.99 -10.59 21.29
N HIS A 55 17.71 -11.55 20.39
CA HIS A 55 18.52 -11.77 19.19
C HIS A 55 18.48 -10.55 18.28
N PHE A 56 17.29 -9.99 18.02
CA PHE A 56 17.15 -8.79 17.20
C PHE A 56 17.85 -7.57 17.81
N GLN A 57 17.97 -7.48 19.13
CA GLN A 57 18.68 -6.38 19.79
C GLN A 57 20.20 -6.54 19.79
N SER A 58 20.70 -7.77 19.91
CA SER A 58 22.13 -8.03 20.17
C SER A 58 22.95 -8.38 18.93
N GLN A 59 22.35 -8.99 17.91
CA GLN A 59 23.09 -9.49 16.76
C GLN A 59 23.44 -8.36 15.77
N PRO A 60 24.51 -8.51 14.98
CA PRO A 60 24.83 -7.56 13.91
C PRO A 60 23.90 -7.80 12.71
N ARG A 61 23.23 -6.75 12.23
CA ARG A 61 22.35 -6.77 11.04
C ARG A 61 21.32 -7.93 10.99
N PRO A 62 20.55 -8.20 12.08
CA PRO A 62 19.55 -9.25 12.07
C PRO A 62 18.38 -8.90 11.15
N VAL A 63 17.72 -9.94 10.63
CA VAL A 63 16.49 -9.81 9.86
C VAL A 63 15.32 -10.35 10.69
N LEU A 64 14.37 -9.50 11.04
CA LEU A 64 13.17 -9.86 11.80
C LEU A 64 11.94 -9.74 10.91
N VAL A 65 11.19 -10.82 10.78
CA VAL A 65 9.87 -10.84 10.14
C VAL A 65 8.80 -10.83 11.23
N ALA A 66 7.93 -9.83 11.21
CA ALA A 66 6.95 -9.63 12.26
C ALA A 66 5.57 -9.23 11.74
N THR A 67 4.53 -9.58 12.49
CA THR A 67 3.24 -8.89 12.35
C THR A 67 3.27 -7.51 13.01
N VAL A 68 2.29 -6.67 12.71
CA VAL A 68 2.00 -5.42 13.44
C VAL A 68 1.61 -5.76 14.89
N ALA A 69 2.60 -6.04 15.73
CA ALA A 69 2.42 -6.23 17.16
C ALA A 69 2.62 -4.87 17.83
N PHE A 70 1.50 -4.19 18.12
CA PHE A 70 1.49 -3.02 18.99
C PHE A 70 2.32 -3.31 20.26
N GLY A 71 3.25 -2.42 20.61
CA GLY A 71 3.98 -2.52 21.88
C GLY A 71 5.22 -3.43 21.89
N MET A 72 5.76 -3.83 20.75
CA MET A 72 6.97 -4.68 20.68
C MET A 72 8.21 -4.09 21.37
N GLY A 73 8.22 -2.79 21.66
CA GLY A 73 9.33 -2.12 22.35
C GLY A 73 10.67 -2.25 21.62
N VAL A 74 10.66 -2.55 20.31
CA VAL A 74 11.87 -2.58 19.50
C VAL A 74 12.40 -1.16 19.40
N ASP A 75 13.33 -0.87 20.29
CA ASP A 75 14.13 0.34 20.32
C ASP A 75 15.56 0.00 19.93
N ARG A 76 15.73 -0.35 18.64
CA ARG A 76 17.03 -0.59 18.05
C ARG A 76 17.40 0.63 17.20
N PRO A 77 18.50 1.34 17.48
CA PRO A 77 18.80 2.61 16.84
C PRO A 77 19.25 2.47 15.37
N ASP A 78 19.95 1.39 15.04
CA ASP A 78 20.60 1.11 13.75
C ASP A 78 19.74 0.25 12.79
N VAL A 79 18.41 0.45 12.80
CA VAL A 79 17.54 -0.21 11.81
C VAL A 79 17.71 0.49 10.46
N GLY A 80 18.40 -0.17 9.53
CA GLY A 80 18.73 0.38 8.21
C GLY A 80 17.63 0.18 7.16
N LEU A 81 16.75 -0.80 7.36
CA LEU A 81 15.63 -1.08 6.46
C LEU A 81 14.38 -1.46 7.26
N VAL A 82 13.28 -0.74 7.02
CA VAL A 82 11.93 -1.18 7.34
C VAL A 82 11.24 -1.58 6.03
N LEU A 83 10.80 -2.82 5.92
CA LEU A 83 10.18 -3.39 4.73
C LEU A 83 8.76 -3.85 5.04
N HIS A 84 7.77 -3.26 4.39
CA HIS A 84 6.40 -3.74 4.41
C HIS A 84 6.16 -4.64 3.20
N LEU A 85 5.85 -5.90 3.44
CA LEU A 85 5.46 -6.86 2.38
C LEU A 85 3.98 -6.79 2.04
N ASP A 86 3.23 -5.99 2.80
CA ASP A 86 1.82 -5.75 2.69
C ASP A 86 1.59 -4.25 2.87
N LEU A 87 0.67 -3.63 2.10
CA LEU A 87 0.29 -2.24 2.35
C LEU A 87 -0.21 -2.08 3.80
N PRO A 88 0.33 -1.11 4.57
CA PRO A 88 -0.17 -0.77 5.89
C PRO A 88 -1.65 -0.41 5.86
N ALA A 89 -2.37 -0.74 6.94
CA ALA A 89 -3.81 -0.49 7.01
C ALA A 89 -4.17 1.00 7.18
N SER A 90 -3.20 1.83 7.59
CA SER A 90 -3.37 3.28 7.73
C SER A 90 -2.04 4.01 7.61
N VAL A 91 -2.13 5.32 7.36
CA VAL A 91 -0.97 6.23 7.34
C VAL A 91 -0.30 6.31 8.70
N GLU A 92 -1.08 6.36 9.78
CA GLU A 92 -0.58 6.40 11.16
C GLU A 92 0.22 5.13 11.49
N GLY A 93 -0.32 3.96 11.10
CA GLY A 93 0.37 2.68 11.26
C GLY A 93 1.70 2.66 10.51
N TYR A 94 1.70 3.09 9.24
CA TYR A 94 2.92 3.22 8.47
C TYR A 94 3.94 4.13 9.13
N LEU A 95 3.55 5.33 9.58
CA LEU A 95 4.46 6.30 10.21
C LEU A 95 5.05 5.74 11.52
N GLN A 96 4.23 5.05 12.33
CA GLN A 96 4.71 4.42 13.56
C GLN A 96 5.70 3.27 13.29
N GLU A 97 5.47 2.48 12.25
CA GLU A 97 6.29 1.34 11.87
C GLU A 97 7.59 1.76 11.18
N SER A 98 7.50 2.66 10.20
CA SER A 98 8.64 3.23 9.46
C SER A 98 9.52 4.11 10.34
N GLY A 99 8.95 4.79 11.35
CA GLY A 99 9.69 5.58 12.34
C GLY A 99 10.59 4.76 13.28
N ARG A 100 10.70 3.44 13.08
CA ARG A 100 11.70 2.58 13.72
C ARG A 100 13.04 2.61 13.00
N ALA A 101 13.07 3.03 11.73
CA ALA A 101 14.29 3.10 10.93
C ALA A 101 15.14 4.32 11.30
N GLY A 102 16.47 4.19 11.21
CA GLY A 102 17.42 5.32 11.27
C GLY A 102 17.33 6.18 12.53
N ARG A 103 17.04 5.58 13.70
CA ARG A 103 16.91 6.31 14.98
C ARG A 103 18.24 6.87 15.49
N ASP A 104 19.36 6.35 15.01
CA ASP A 104 20.70 6.92 15.19
C ASP A 104 21.03 8.07 14.22
N GLY A 105 20.11 8.44 13.32
CA GLY A 105 20.35 9.43 12.28
C GLY A 105 21.17 8.90 11.09
N GLY A 106 21.51 7.61 11.09
CA GLY A 106 22.11 6.94 9.94
C GLY A 106 21.15 6.86 8.74
N PRO A 107 21.66 6.54 7.54
CA PRO A 107 20.80 6.33 6.37
C PRO A 107 19.76 5.26 6.68
N ALA A 108 18.52 5.41 6.24
CA ALA A 108 17.55 4.32 6.37
C ALA A 108 16.59 4.32 5.18
N GLU A 109 16.17 3.12 4.78
CA GLU A 109 15.19 2.93 3.72
C GLU A 109 13.90 2.38 4.34
N CYS A 110 12.77 2.95 3.93
CA CYS A 110 11.43 2.44 4.24
C CYS A 110 10.81 2.05 2.91
N LEU A 111 10.61 0.74 2.69
CA LEU A 111 10.11 0.18 1.45
C LEU A 111 8.76 -0.49 1.70
N VAL A 112 7.78 -0.17 0.86
CA VAL A 112 6.49 -0.87 0.83
C VAL A 112 6.37 -1.58 -0.50
N LEU A 113 6.24 -2.91 -0.45
CA LEU A 113 5.81 -3.68 -1.61
C LEU A 113 4.29 -3.68 -1.63
N PHE A 114 3.74 -3.09 -2.67
CA PHE A 114 2.31 -2.94 -2.84
C PHE A 114 1.91 -3.45 -4.22
N ASP A 115 1.06 -4.47 -4.24
CA ASP A 115 0.34 -4.87 -5.42
C ASP A 115 -1.10 -4.32 -5.31
N PRO A 116 -1.56 -3.49 -6.27
CA PRO A 116 -2.95 -3.02 -6.30
C PRO A 116 -4.01 -4.14 -6.32
N ALA A 117 -3.65 -5.36 -6.74
CA ALA A 117 -4.53 -6.54 -6.64
C ALA A 117 -4.78 -6.96 -5.17
N ASP A 118 -3.92 -6.56 -4.23
CA ASP A 118 -4.05 -6.89 -2.80
C ASP A 118 -5.15 -6.09 -2.07
N ARG A 119 -5.71 -5.04 -2.71
CA ARG A 119 -6.80 -4.22 -2.16
C ARG A 119 -8.02 -5.07 -1.76
N THR A 120 -8.34 -6.07 -2.57
CA THR A 120 -9.47 -6.98 -2.34
C THR A 120 -9.22 -7.87 -1.11
N SER A 121 -8.00 -8.34 -0.93
CA SER A 121 -7.58 -9.16 0.22
C SER A 121 -7.63 -8.36 1.53
N LEU A 122 -7.24 -7.08 1.49
CA LEU A 122 -7.36 -6.13 2.60
C LEU A 122 -8.81 -5.86 2.98
N GLY A 123 -9.63 -5.43 2.03
CA GLY A 123 -11.04 -5.13 2.26
C GLY A 123 -11.84 -6.36 2.71
N TRP A 124 -11.49 -7.55 2.22
CA TRP A 124 -12.03 -8.81 2.73
C TRP A 124 -11.61 -9.08 4.17
N ALA A 125 -10.32 -8.96 4.51
CA ALA A 125 -9.84 -9.22 5.87
C ALA A 125 -10.51 -8.30 6.90
N MET A 126 -10.71 -7.03 6.54
CA MET A 126 -11.41 -6.05 7.39
C MET A 126 -12.86 -6.45 7.61
N ARG A 127 -13.61 -6.78 6.54
CA ARG A 127 -14.99 -7.25 6.66
C ARG A 127 -15.13 -8.57 7.40
N ALA A 128 -14.18 -9.48 7.22
CA ALA A 128 -14.18 -10.77 7.90
C ALA A 128 -14.07 -10.60 9.42
N ALA A 129 -13.32 -9.59 9.89
CA ALA A 129 -13.19 -9.30 11.31
C ALA A 129 -14.50 -8.79 11.95
N GLY A 130 -15.41 -8.20 11.18
CA GLY A 130 -16.71 -7.71 11.66
C GLY A 130 -17.85 -8.74 11.63
N ARG A 131 -17.60 -9.96 11.16
CA ARG A 131 -18.60 -11.04 11.17
C ARG A 131 -18.71 -11.64 12.58
N GLY A 132 -19.64 -11.12 13.38
CA GLY A 132 -19.94 -11.66 14.71
C GLY A 132 -20.63 -10.69 15.68
N ALA A 133 -20.87 -9.43 15.28
CA ALA A 133 -21.55 -8.45 16.13
C ALA A 133 -23.08 -8.53 15.99
N GLU A 134 -23.78 -8.73 17.11
CA GLU A 134 -25.25 -8.70 17.19
C GLU A 134 -25.74 -7.49 18.00
N GLY A 135 -26.93 -6.99 17.69
CA GLY A 135 -27.57 -5.88 18.43
C GLY A 135 -26.79 -4.55 18.33
N GLN A 136 -26.62 -3.85 19.46
CA GLN A 136 -25.94 -2.55 19.53
C GLN A 136 -24.45 -2.62 19.12
N GLY A 137 -23.84 -3.81 19.13
CA GLY A 137 -22.47 -4.01 18.64
C GLY A 137 -22.34 -3.88 17.13
N MET A 138 -23.44 -4.06 16.37
CA MET A 138 -23.41 -4.00 14.90
C MET A 138 -23.18 -2.59 14.37
N GLU A 139 -23.80 -1.57 14.99
CA GLU A 139 -23.60 -0.16 14.62
C GLU A 139 -22.16 0.28 14.88
N ALA A 140 -21.63 -0.06 16.07
CA ALA A 140 -20.25 0.25 16.44
C ALA A 140 -19.24 -0.48 15.54
N GLU A 141 -19.48 -1.75 15.21
CA GLU A 141 -18.63 -2.51 14.30
C GLU A 141 -18.68 -1.94 12.87
N ARG A 142 -19.86 -1.55 12.39
CA ARG A 142 -20.01 -0.88 11.10
C ARG A 142 -19.23 0.44 11.05
N GLN A 143 -19.36 1.30 12.06
CA GLN A 143 -18.60 2.55 12.14
C GLN A 143 -17.08 2.30 12.17
N ARG A 144 -16.64 1.26 12.88
CA ARG A 144 -15.23 0.85 12.92
C ARG A 144 -14.74 0.39 11.54
N LEU A 145 -15.51 -0.42 10.83
CA LEU A 145 -15.21 -0.86 9.48
C LEU A 145 -15.13 0.32 8.52
N GLU A 146 -16.09 1.25 8.57
CA GLU A 146 -16.11 2.46 7.75
C GLU A 146 -14.87 3.34 8.01
N LEU A 147 -14.49 3.54 9.28
CA LEU A 147 -13.27 4.26 9.64
C LEU A 147 -12.02 3.57 9.10
N ALA A 148 -11.90 2.26 9.30
CA ALA A 148 -10.75 1.49 8.86
C ALA A 148 -10.62 1.51 7.33
N GLN A 149 -11.74 1.41 6.59
CA GLN A 149 -11.74 1.53 5.13
C GLN A 149 -11.30 2.92 4.67
N ARG A 150 -11.75 3.98 5.35
CA ARG A 150 -11.31 5.35 5.06
C ARG A 150 -9.81 5.52 5.29
N GLN A 151 -9.26 4.92 6.35
CA GLN A 151 -7.82 4.93 6.63
C GLN A 151 -7.02 4.19 5.56
N LEU A 152 -7.51 3.02 5.13
CA LEU A 152 -6.87 2.26 4.06
C LEU A 152 -6.84 3.05 2.75
N ARG A 153 -7.96 3.65 2.35
CA ARG A 153 -8.03 4.47 1.12
C ARG A 153 -7.00 5.60 1.13
N ARG A 154 -6.78 6.27 2.26
CA ARG A 154 -5.72 7.29 2.37
C ARG A 154 -4.33 6.70 2.13
N MET A 155 -4.04 5.53 2.68
CA MET A 155 -2.77 4.85 2.47
C MET A 155 -2.59 4.39 1.02
N GLU A 156 -3.67 3.94 0.37
CA GLU A 156 -3.68 3.62 -1.07
C GLU A 156 -3.34 4.86 -1.90
N THR A 157 -3.97 6.01 -1.64
CA THR A 157 -3.63 7.28 -2.32
C THR A 157 -2.16 7.66 -2.14
N VAL A 158 -1.59 7.45 -0.94
CA VAL A 158 -0.15 7.66 -0.73
C VAL A 158 0.68 6.69 -1.58
N ALA A 159 0.30 5.41 -1.61
CA ALA A 159 0.99 4.36 -2.36
C ALA A 159 0.91 4.57 -3.88
N GLU A 160 -0.21 5.08 -4.37
CA GLU A 160 -0.48 5.20 -5.80
C GLU A 160 -0.20 6.58 -6.36
N GLY A 161 -0.33 7.67 -5.60
CA GLY A 161 -0.13 9.08 -6.03
C GLY A 161 1.11 9.41 -6.91
N GLU A 162 1.27 10.67 -7.29
CA GLU A 162 2.46 11.12 -8.03
C GLU A 162 3.29 12.14 -7.26
N ASP A 163 2.73 12.65 -6.17
CA ASP A 163 3.37 13.63 -5.31
C ASP A 163 4.40 12.99 -4.39
N CYS A 164 5.23 13.84 -3.79
CA CYS A 164 6.20 13.40 -2.81
C CYS A 164 5.56 12.51 -1.72
N ARG A 165 6.13 11.33 -1.47
CA ARG A 165 5.61 10.38 -0.47
C ARG A 165 5.42 11.01 0.91
N GLU A 166 6.45 11.70 1.41
CA GLU A 166 6.43 12.35 2.72
C GLU A 166 5.36 13.45 2.81
N GLN A 167 5.25 14.27 1.76
CA GLN A 167 4.20 15.28 1.67
C GLN A 167 2.80 14.65 1.70
N ALA A 168 2.56 13.57 0.94
CA ALA A 168 1.28 12.88 0.92
C ALA A 168 0.94 12.23 2.28
N LEU A 169 1.93 11.60 2.93
CA LEU A 169 1.80 11.02 4.26
C LEU A 169 1.43 12.08 5.30
N LEU A 170 2.15 13.21 5.32
CA LEU A 170 1.93 14.28 6.29
C LEU A 170 0.64 15.04 5.99
N LEU A 171 0.25 15.21 4.72
CA LEU A 171 -1.04 15.77 4.35
C LEU A 171 -2.20 14.92 4.87
N ALA A 172 -2.09 13.59 4.81
CA ALA A 172 -3.10 12.70 5.37
C ALA A 172 -3.24 12.83 6.91
N MET A 173 -2.20 13.36 7.58
CA MET A 173 -2.18 13.73 9.00
C MET A 173 -2.61 15.19 9.26
N GLY A 174 -2.92 15.96 8.21
CA GLY A 174 -3.29 17.38 8.32
C GLY A 174 -2.12 18.36 8.32
N GLU A 175 -0.91 17.90 7.97
CA GLU A 175 0.30 18.73 7.92
C GLU A 175 0.69 19.07 6.47
N LEU A 176 1.03 20.34 6.24
CA LEU A 176 1.48 20.83 4.93
C LEU A 176 2.99 21.04 4.94
N VAL A 177 3.69 20.30 4.07
CA VAL A 177 5.15 20.38 3.92
C VAL A 177 5.54 20.48 2.44
N PRO A 178 6.72 21.04 2.12
CA PRO A 178 7.27 20.96 0.76
C PRO A 178 7.70 19.52 0.40
N PRO A 179 7.89 19.21 -0.90
CA PRO A 179 8.46 17.94 -1.33
C PRO A 179 9.80 17.63 -0.67
N CYS A 180 10.01 16.40 -0.20
CA CYS A 180 11.15 16.03 0.62
C CYS A 180 12.48 15.88 -0.15
N GLY A 181 12.44 15.79 -1.48
CA GLY A 181 13.64 15.64 -2.31
C GLY A 181 14.34 14.29 -2.23
N ARG A 182 13.91 13.36 -1.37
CA ARG A 182 14.62 12.10 -1.07
C ARG A 182 13.84 10.81 -1.34
N CYS A 183 12.50 10.87 -1.46
CA CYS A 183 11.69 9.69 -1.80
C CYS A 183 11.89 9.27 -3.27
N ASP A 184 11.45 8.05 -3.59
CA ASP A 184 11.40 7.47 -4.95
C ASP A 184 10.88 8.47 -6.00
N ARG A 185 9.73 9.10 -5.75
CA ARG A 185 9.11 10.05 -6.69
C ARG A 185 9.88 11.35 -6.84
N CYS A 186 10.41 11.89 -5.73
CA CYS A 186 11.25 13.08 -5.79
C CYS A 186 12.54 12.83 -6.59
N ARG A 187 13.16 11.65 -6.40
CA ARG A 187 14.35 11.23 -7.14
C ARG A 187 14.05 11.01 -8.61
N ALA A 188 12.96 10.34 -8.95
CA ALA A 188 12.53 10.13 -10.33
C ALA A 188 12.31 11.47 -11.07
N ARG A 189 11.64 12.43 -10.41
CA ARG A 189 11.43 13.78 -10.96
C ARG A 189 12.74 14.55 -11.19
N GLN A 190 13.69 14.46 -10.25
CA GLN A 190 15.01 15.09 -10.39
C GLN A 190 15.82 14.50 -11.55
N LEU A 191 15.68 13.20 -11.79
CA LEU A 191 16.36 12.48 -12.87
C LEU A 191 15.67 12.63 -14.24
N GLY A 192 14.51 13.30 -14.30
CA GLY A 192 13.70 13.37 -15.52
C GLY A 192 13.21 11.99 -16.00
N ALA A 193 13.11 11.03 -15.07
CA ALA A 193 12.96 9.61 -15.39
C ALA A 193 11.55 9.22 -15.88
N GLU A 194 10.54 10.06 -15.67
CA GLU A 194 9.16 9.76 -16.06
C GLU A 194 8.58 10.93 -16.89
N PRO A 195 8.55 10.82 -18.23
CA PRO A 195 7.84 11.79 -19.05
C PRO A 195 6.35 11.67 -18.73
N ARG A 196 5.73 12.78 -18.31
CA ARG A 196 4.27 12.84 -18.17
C ARG A 196 3.66 12.72 -19.56
N GLN A 197 2.83 11.72 -19.75
CA GLN A 197 2.06 11.52 -20.98
C GLN A 197 0.63 12.03 -20.76
N ASP A 198 -0.01 12.56 -21.81
CA ASP A 198 -1.46 12.82 -21.77
C ASP A 198 -2.23 11.50 -21.93
N TRP A 199 -3.08 11.20 -20.95
CA TRP A 199 -3.95 10.02 -20.89
C TRP A 199 -5.39 10.32 -21.32
N SER A 200 -5.66 11.52 -21.86
CA SER A 200 -7.01 11.96 -22.18
C SER A 200 -7.75 11.01 -23.14
N GLU A 201 -7.05 10.47 -24.14
CA GLU A 201 -7.61 9.51 -25.09
C GLU A 201 -7.99 8.19 -24.42
N GLN A 202 -7.06 7.60 -23.66
CA GLN A 202 -7.31 6.35 -22.93
C GLN A 202 -8.40 6.55 -21.86
N ALA A 203 -8.42 7.71 -21.20
CA ALA A 203 -9.46 8.06 -20.25
C ALA A 203 -10.83 8.08 -20.92
N CYS A 204 -10.96 8.68 -22.10
CA CYS A 204 -12.23 8.66 -22.85
C CYS A 204 -12.66 7.23 -23.19
N GLN A 205 -11.76 6.38 -23.69
CA GLN A 205 -12.06 4.98 -24.00
C GLN A 205 -12.61 4.22 -22.79
N LEU A 206 -11.98 4.37 -21.63
CA LEU A 206 -12.45 3.74 -20.39
C LEU A 206 -13.81 4.29 -19.94
N LEU A 207 -13.98 5.62 -19.94
CA LEU A 207 -15.21 6.26 -19.49
C LEU A 207 -16.41 5.93 -20.39
N GLU A 208 -16.19 5.87 -21.71
CA GLU A 208 -17.20 5.42 -22.69
C GLU A 208 -17.64 3.98 -22.40
N LEU A 209 -16.67 3.11 -22.10
CA LEU A 209 -16.91 1.71 -21.81
C LEU A 209 -17.74 1.47 -20.53
N LEU A 210 -17.66 2.37 -19.55
CA LEU A 210 -18.44 2.31 -18.32
C LEU A 210 -19.93 2.61 -18.55
N GLY A 211 -20.26 3.43 -19.55
CA GLY A 211 -21.64 3.79 -19.88
C GLY A 211 -22.45 4.37 -18.71
N GLU A 212 -23.73 4.65 -18.93
CA GLU A 212 -24.45 5.50 -17.97
C GLU A 212 -25.09 4.80 -16.74
N ARG A 213 -25.31 3.47 -16.69
CA ARG A 213 -26.30 2.96 -15.69
C ARG A 213 -26.08 1.65 -14.92
N GLN A 214 -25.25 0.70 -15.34
CA GLN A 214 -25.19 -0.60 -14.61
C GLN A 214 -23.92 -0.80 -13.77
N GLY A 215 -22.94 0.09 -13.91
CA GLY A 215 -21.59 -0.14 -13.41
C GLY A 215 -20.95 -1.39 -14.03
N ARG A 216 -19.64 -1.49 -14.02
CA ARG A 216 -18.93 -2.63 -14.59
C ARG A 216 -17.84 -3.10 -13.64
N ALA A 217 -17.62 -4.41 -13.57
CA ALA A 217 -16.52 -4.94 -12.77
C ALA A 217 -15.19 -4.47 -13.38
N LEU A 218 -14.28 -3.93 -12.56
CA LEU A 218 -12.96 -3.44 -12.98
C LEU A 218 -12.25 -4.44 -13.89
N ARG A 219 -12.21 -5.71 -13.46
CA ARG A 219 -11.57 -6.80 -14.21
C ARG A 219 -12.11 -6.94 -15.64
N SER A 220 -13.43 -6.88 -15.82
CA SER A 220 -14.04 -6.98 -17.16
C SER A 220 -13.71 -5.79 -18.05
N VAL A 221 -13.68 -4.57 -17.48
CA VAL A 221 -13.33 -3.35 -18.20
C VAL A 221 -11.88 -3.42 -18.68
N VAL A 222 -10.98 -3.81 -17.77
CA VAL A 222 -9.54 -3.93 -18.04
C VAL A 222 -9.24 -5.02 -19.08
N GLU A 223 -9.83 -6.20 -18.96
CA GLU A 223 -9.64 -7.31 -19.91
C GLU A 223 -10.16 -6.95 -21.32
N GLU A 224 -11.20 -6.12 -21.44
CA GLU A 224 -11.75 -5.67 -22.72
C GLU A 224 -10.83 -4.65 -23.39
N LEU A 225 -10.44 -3.59 -22.67
CA LEU A 225 -9.56 -2.54 -23.19
C LEU A 225 -8.16 -3.06 -23.53
N ALA A 226 -7.60 -3.94 -22.69
CA ALA A 226 -6.30 -4.56 -22.95
C ALA A 226 -6.32 -5.42 -24.24
N ARG A 227 -7.45 -6.07 -24.52
CA ARG A 227 -7.63 -6.88 -25.74
C ARG A 227 -7.74 -6.03 -27.00
N GLU A 228 -8.38 -4.86 -26.90
CA GLU A 228 -8.57 -3.93 -28.01
C GLU A 228 -7.30 -3.17 -28.38
N ASP A 229 -6.57 -2.66 -27.38
CA ASP A 229 -5.32 -1.89 -27.57
C ASP A 229 -4.05 -2.78 -27.66
N GLY A 230 -4.17 -4.08 -27.33
CA GLY A 230 -3.03 -5.00 -27.26
C GLY A 230 -2.04 -4.69 -26.14
N SER A 231 -2.48 -3.95 -25.11
CA SER A 231 -1.67 -3.49 -23.99
C SER A 231 -1.79 -4.39 -22.76
N ASP A 232 -0.97 -4.14 -21.73
CA ASP A 232 -1.06 -4.82 -20.44
C ASP A 232 -2.32 -4.41 -19.66
N GLU A 233 -3.01 -5.38 -19.05
CA GLU A 233 -4.14 -5.16 -18.13
C GLU A 233 -3.79 -4.21 -16.98
N SER A 234 -2.56 -4.29 -16.48
CA SER A 234 -2.05 -3.48 -15.36
C SER A 234 -2.11 -1.98 -15.66
N ARG A 235 -1.92 -1.60 -16.92
CA ARG A 235 -1.99 -0.21 -17.41
C ARG A 235 -3.41 0.35 -17.29
N TRP A 236 -4.40 -0.41 -17.75
CA TRP A 236 -5.81 -0.02 -17.68
C TRP A 236 -6.34 -0.06 -16.25
N ALA A 237 -5.88 -1.02 -15.44
CA ALA A 237 -6.22 -1.08 -14.04
C ALA A 237 -5.69 0.16 -13.30
N TRP A 238 -4.45 0.58 -13.58
CA TRP A 238 -3.87 1.81 -13.04
C TRP A 238 -4.66 3.05 -13.47
N LEU A 239 -4.98 3.18 -14.76
CA LEU A 239 -5.75 4.32 -15.28
C LEU A 239 -7.14 4.40 -14.63
N ALA A 240 -7.83 3.26 -14.48
CA ALA A 240 -9.12 3.20 -13.82
C ALA A 240 -9.06 3.79 -12.39
N ARG A 241 -8.00 3.48 -11.64
CA ARG A 241 -7.79 4.00 -10.29
C ARG A 241 -7.51 5.50 -10.29
N ARG A 242 -6.73 6.01 -11.26
CA ARG A 242 -6.54 7.46 -11.44
C ARG A 242 -7.83 8.20 -11.72
N LEU A 243 -8.69 7.63 -12.55
CA LEU A 243 -9.99 8.24 -12.84
C LEU A 243 -10.93 8.20 -11.63
N VAL A 244 -10.74 7.27 -10.69
CA VAL A 244 -11.40 7.30 -9.38
C VAL A 244 -10.86 8.44 -8.52
N GLU A 245 -9.54 8.63 -8.47
CA GLU A 245 -8.89 9.73 -7.72
C GLU A 245 -9.27 11.12 -8.25
N GLU A 246 -9.39 11.28 -9.57
CA GLU A 246 -9.88 12.50 -10.22
C GLU A 246 -11.41 12.69 -10.12
N GLU A 247 -12.08 11.81 -9.38
CA GLU A 247 -13.52 11.86 -9.18
C GLU A 247 -14.32 11.78 -10.51
N LEU A 248 -13.75 11.20 -11.58
CA LEU A 248 -14.44 10.94 -12.85
C LEU A 248 -15.20 9.61 -12.82
N VAL A 249 -14.71 8.66 -12.01
CA VAL A 249 -15.28 7.33 -11.77
C VAL A 249 -15.48 7.15 -10.26
N SER A 250 -16.45 6.34 -9.85
CA SER A 250 -16.57 5.82 -8.48
C SER A 250 -16.42 4.31 -8.48
N GLU A 251 -15.80 3.76 -7.45
CA GLU A 251 -15.64 2.31 -7.23
C GLU A 251 -16.57 1.84 -6.10
N SER A 252 -17.13 0.63 -6.23
CA SER A 252 -17.92 0.01 -5.15
C SER A 252 -17.03 -0.37 -3.96
N ASP A 253 -17.59 -0.20 -2.76
CA ASP A 253 -16.93 -0.54 -1.50
C ASP A 253 -17.28 -1.95 -0.99
N ASP A 254 -18.15 -2.68 -1.70
CA ASP A 254 -18.62 -4.04 -1.40
C ASP A 254 -17.61 -5.15 -1.74
N GLY A 255 -16.44 -4.78 -2.27
CA GLY A 255 -15.37 -5.72 -2.63
C GLY A 255 -15.53 -6.37 -3.99
N THR A 256 -16.57 -6.01 -4.74
CA THR A 256 -16.75 -6.44 -6.13
C THR A 256 -15.97 -5.57 -7.12
N GLN A 257 -15.38 -4.46 -6.65
CA GLN A 257 -14.58 -3.50 -7.43
C GLN A 257 -15.31 -3.06 -8.71
N ARG A 258 -16.58 -2.67 -8.56
CA ARG A 258 -17.40 -2.19 -9.67
C ARG A 258 -17.20 -0.70 -9.86
N LEU A 259 -16.90 -0.32 -11.10
CA LEU A 259 -16.74 1.07 -11.51
C LEU A 259 -18.05 1.63 -12.02
N TYR A 260 -18.32 2.89 -11.67
CA TYR A 260 -19.49 3.66 -12.10
C TYR A 260 -19.03 5.01 -12.62
N LEU A 261 -19.55 5.41 -13.78
CA LEU A 261 -19.28 6.72 -14.35
C LEU A 261 -19.95 7.81 -13.50
N LYS A 262 -19.19 8.83 -13.09
CA LYS A 262 -19.73 9.98 -12.32
C LYS A 262 -20.21 11.10 -13.27
N PRO A 263 -21.08 12.02 -12.80
CA PRO A 263 -21.50 13.17 -13.61
C PRO A 263 -20.34 14.04 -14.12
N THR A 264 -19.26 14.13 -13.33
CA THR A 264 -17.97 14.74 -13.69
C THR A 264 -17.29 14.00 -14.84
N GLY A 265 -17.25 12.66 -14.83
CA GLY A 265 -16.77 11.84 -15.95
C GLY A 265 -17.61 12.01 -17.22
N GLN A 266 -18.94 12.13 -17.10
CA GLN A 266 -19.80 12.49 -18.23
C GLN A 266 -19.50 13.90 -18.76
N GLY A 267 -19.18 14.84 -17.87
CA GLY A 267 -18.71 16.18 -18.23
C GLY A 267 -17.40 16.12 -19.00
N TYR A 268 -16.45 15.32 -18.52
CA TYR A 268 -15.17 15.06 -19.18
C TYR A 268 -15.36 14.53 -20.59
N LEU A 269 -16.21 13.52 -20.80
CA LEU A 269 -16.50 12.97 -22.14
C LEU A 269 -17.05 14.01 -23.13
N ARG A 270 -17.80 15.02 -22.65
CA ARG A 270 -18.31 16.11 -23.50
C ARG A 270 -17.24 17.14 -23.85
N GLN A 271 -16.30 17.38 -22.94
CA GLN A 271 -15.23 18.34 -23.11
C GLN A 271 -13.96 17.84 -22.41
N PRO A 272 -13.18 16.96 -23.06
CA PRO A 272 -11.99 16.39 -22.46
C PRO A 272 -10.94 17.47 -22.18
N TRP A 273 -10.29 17.37 -21.03
CA TRP A 273 -9.09 18.14 -20.71
C TRP A 273 -7.87 17.22 -20.62
N PRO A 274 -6.65 17.72 -20.86
CA PRO A 274 -5.45 16.90 -20.77
C PRO A 274 -5.27 16.31 -19.36
N LEU A 275 -4.91 15.02 -19.32
CA LEU A 275 -4.62 14.27 -18.10
C LEU A 275 -3.15 13.83 -18.14
N HIS A 276 -2.26 14.74 -17.75
CA HIS A 276 -0.81 14.48 -17.78
C HIS A 276 -0.37 13.68 -16.56
N TRP A 277 -0.01 12.41 -16.73
CA TRP A 277 0.41 11.52 -15.65
C TRP A 277 1.66 10.71 -16.00
N ALA A 278 2.35 10.24 -14.97
CA ALA A 278 3.47 9.30 -15.05
C ALA A 278 2.94 7.89 -14.73
N ALA A 279 3.03 6.97 -15.69
CA ALA A 279 2.58 5.58 -15.56
C ALA A 279 3.75 4.61 -15.54
#